data_AF-A0A7S4D5A0-F1
#
_entry.id   AF-A0A7S4D5A0-F1
#
_cell.length_a   1.000
_cell.length_b   1.000
_cell.length_c   1.000
_cell.angle_alpha   90.00
_cell.angle_beta   90.00
_cell.angle_gamma   90.00
#
_symmetry.space_group_name_H-M   'P 1'
#
loop_
_entity.id
_entity.type
_entity.pdbx_description
1 polymer ?
#
loop_
_entity_poly.entity_id
_entity_poly.type
_entity_poly.pdbx_seq_one_letter_code
_entity_poly.pdbx_strand_id
1 'polypeptide(L)'
;KEWRRQLLADARAWKETWSEDAQAWFYHNAATGEALWEPPSGGYTKDDGRLVLLTGEVIEDPDDEAAQEAKEQRRREQLCVECEEKAATRHCEECGDRFCTACLNAAHESG
;
A
#
# COMPACT_ATOMS: atom_id res chain seq x y z
N LYS A 1 13.98 -10.25 -11.75
CA LYS A 1 14.61 -9.31 -12.71
C LYS A 1 15.08 -8.09 -11.94
N GLU A 2 16.35 -8.08 -11.53
CA GLU A 2 16.92 -7.12 -10.57
C GLU A 2 16.87 -5.66 -11.03
N TRP A 3 16.89 -5.43 -12.35
CA TRP A 3 16.77 -4.10 -12.94
C TRP A 3 15.49 -3.34 -12.54
N ARG A 4 14.35 -4.03 -12.39
CA ARG A 4 13.09 -3.39 -11.98
C ARG A 4 13.11 -2.94 -10.52
N ARG A 5 13.80 -3.69 -9.65
CA ARG A 5 13.99 -3.31 -8.24
C ARG A 5 14.85 -2.06 -8.12
N GLN A 6 15.91 -1.96 -8.92
CA GLN A 6 16.77 -0.78 -8.93
C GLN A 6 16.03 0.46 -9.45
N LEU A 7 15.24 0.33 -10.52
CA LEU A 7 14.42 1.43 -11.04
C LEU A 7 13.39 1.92 -10.02
N LEU A 8 12.71 1.02 -9.32
CA LEU A 8 11.77 1.38 -8.25
C LEU A 8 12.48 2.09 -7.10
N ALA A 9 13.65 1.60 -6.69
CA ALA A 9 14.43 2.22 -5.62
C ALA A 9 14.90 3.63 -5.99
N ASP A 10 15.35 3.83 -7.24
CA ASP A 10 15.77 5.15 -7.72
C ASP A 10 14.59 6.11 -7.84
N ALA A 11 13.46 5.66 -8.42
CA ALA A 11 12.25 6.45 -8.50
C ALA A 11 11.69 6.85 -7.13
N ARG A 12 11.78 5.98 -6.12
CA ARG A 12 11.41 6.30 -4.73
C ARG A 12 12.39 7.25 -4.04
N ALA A 13 13.66 7.24 -4.46
CA ALA A 13 14.67 8.11 -3.88
C ALA A 13 14.42 9.57 -4.29
N TRP A 14 14.00 9.81 -5.53
CA TRP A 14 13.67 11.14 -6.02
C TRP A 14 12.21 11.49 -5.78
N LYS A 15 11.94 12.65 -5.20
CA LYS A 15 10.59 13.18 -5.00
C LYS A 15 10.46 14.55 -5.66
N GLU A 16 9.46 14.70 -6.52
CA GLU A 16 9.10 16.01 -7.08
C GLU A 16 8.41 16.86 -6.01
N THR A 17 8.72 18.16 -5.99
CA THR A 17 8.13 19.12 -5.06
C THR A 17 8.07 20.48 -5.74
N TRP A 18 6.98 21.23 -5.49
CA TRP A 18 6.85 22.58 -6.01
C TRP A 18 7.64 23.56 -5.15
N SER A 19 8.54 24.32 -5.77
CA SER A 19 9.21 25.44 -5.11
C SER A 19 8.41 26.72 -5.35
N GLU A 20 7.88 27.31 -4.28
CA GLU A 20 7.18 28.60 -4.35
C GLU A 20 8.13 29.76 -4.70
N ASP A 21 9.40 29.69 -4.28
CA ASP A 21 10.40 30.73 -4.51
C ASP A 21 10.78 30.81 -6.00
N ALA A 22 11.05 29.65 -6.61
CA ALA A 22 11.39 29.56 -8.03
C ALA A 22 10.16 29.46 -8.95
N GLN A 23 8.96 29.29 -8.39
CA GLN A 23 7.72 28.98 -9.12
C GLN A 23 7.92 27.83 -10.13
N ALA A 24 8.61 26.78 -9.70
CA ALA A 24 8.96 25.65 -10.54
C ALA A 24 9.02 24.34 -9.75
N TRP A 25 8.75 23.24 -10.43
CA TRP A 25 8.95 21.89 -9.88
C TRP A 25 10.45 21.58 -9.81
N PHE A 26 10.88 21.06 -8.69
CA PHE A 26 12.22 20.52 -8.51
C PHE A 26 12.14 19.11 -7.92
N TYR A 27 13.19 18.33 -8.12
CA TYR A 27 13.30 16.94 -7.67
C TYR A 27 14.36 16.88 -6.59
N HIS A 28 14.02 16.36 -5.42
CA HIS A 28 15.01 16.14 -4.36
C HIS A 28 15.18 14.65 -4.10
N ASN A 29 16.42 14.23 -3.93
CA ASN A 29 16.77 12.86 -3.60
C ASN A 29 16.84 12.70 -2.08
N ALA A 30 15.94 11.92 -1.50
CA ALA A 30 15.91 11.64 -0.07
C ALA A 30 17.06 10.72 0.39
N ALA A 31 17.66 9.94 -0.52
CA ALA A 31 18.77 9.03 -0.20
C ALA A 31 20.13 9.73 -0.17
N THR A 32 20.38 10.68 -1.09
CA THR A 32 21.66 11.39 -1.20
C THR A 32 21.62 12.82 -0.68
N GLY A 33 20.44 13.43 -0.55
CA GLY A 33 20.26 14.83 -0.19
C GLY A 33 20.46 15.81 -1.36
N GLU A 34 20.57 15.30 -2.59
CA GLU A 34 20.74 16.12 -3.80
C GLU A 34 19.42 16.74 -4.25
N ALA A 35 19.48 17.87 -4.95
CA ALA A 35 18.32 18.51 -5.57
C ALA A 35 18.62 18.90 -7.02
N LEU A 36 17.69 18.62 -7.93
CA LEU A 36 17.78 18.87 -9.36
C LEU A 36 16.54 19.62 -9.86
N TRP A 37 16.73 20.47 -10.87
CA TRP A 37 15.63 21.15 -11.57
C TRP A 37 15.10 20.37 -12.76
N GLU A 38 15.87 19.37 -13.21
CA GLU A 38 15.55 18.51 -14.34
C GLU A 38 15.08 17.13 -13.83
N PRO A 39 14.14 16.48 -14.55
CA PRO A 39 13.66 15.17 -14.16
C PRO A 39 14.81 14.15 -14.16
N PRO A 40 15.05 13.44 -13.04
CA PRO A 40 16.11 12.45 -12.96
C PRO A 40 15.83 11.28 -13.91
N SER A 41 16.87 10.82 -14.61
CA SER A 41 16.73 9.71 -15.56
C SER A 41 16.33 8.41 -14.88
N GLY A 42 16.73 8.15 -13.64
CA GLY A 42 16.39 6.91 -12.94
C GLY A 42 14.93 6.80 -12.51
N GLY A 43 14.13 7.87 -12.71
CA GLY A 43 12.73 7.96 -12.32
C GLY A 43 12.55 8.85 -11.09
N TYR A 44 11.29 9.17 -10.78
CA TYR A 44 10.94 9.99 -9.63
C TYR A 44 9.51 9.72 -9.14
N THR A 45 9.27 10.06 -7.89
CA THR A 45 7.96 10.02 -7.25
C THR A 45 7.27 11.36 -7.44
N LYS A 46 6.06 11.33 -7.97
CA LYS A 46 5.19 12.50 -8.10
C LYS A 46 4.68 12.97 -6.74
N ASP A 47 4.23 14.22 -6.66
CA ASP A 47 3.55 14.73 -5.46
C ASP A 47 2.26 13.93 -5.18
N ASP A 48 1.59 13.45 -6.24
CA ASP A 48 0.47 12.52 -6.17
C ASP A 48 0.80 11.13 -5.56
N GLY A 49 2.08 10.81 -5.32
CA GLY A 49 2.54 9.50 -4.83
C GLY A 49 2.77 8.44 -5.92
N ARG A 50 2.51 8.76 -7.19
CA ARG A 50 2.78 7.86 -8.33
C ARG A 50 4.27 7.85 -8.69
N LEU A 51 4.82 6.69 -9.04
CA LEU A 51 6.21 6.55 -9.47
C LEU A 51 6.32 6.62 -10.99
N VAL A 52 7.13 7.56 -11.49
CA VAL A 52 7.54 7.62 -12.88
C VAL A 52 8.88 6.90 -13.03
N LEU A 53 8.92 5.83 -13.79
CA LEU A 53 10.15 5.09 -14.08
C LEU A 53 10.96 5.77 -15.20
N LEU A 54 12.25 5.43 -15.33
CA LEU A 54 13.11 5.81 -16.47
C LEU A 54 12.45 5.56 -17.84
N THR A 55 11.62 4.53 -17.95
CA THR A 55 10.92 4.14 -19.18
C THR A 55 9.77 5.08 -19.55
N GLY A 56 9.44 6.06 -18.70
CA GLY A 56 8.27 6.92 -18.84
C GLY A 56 6.96 6.26 -18.40
N GLU A 57 7.03 5.05 -17.85
CA GLU A 57 5.87 4.36 -17.28
C GLU A 57 5.54 4.94 -15.91
N VAL A 58 4.28 5.32 -15.72
CA VAL A 58 3.76 5.80 -14.43
C VAL A 58 3.04 4.64 -13.76
N ILE A 59 3.55 4.20 -12.63
CA ILE A 59 2.99 3.10 -11.84
C ILE A 59 2.61 3.58 -10.45
N GLU A 60 1.66 2.90 -9.84
CA GLU A 60 1.44 2.98 -8.40
C GLU A 60 2.58 2.27 -7.67
N ASP A 61 2.81 2.67 -6.43
CA ASP A 61 3.87 2.07 -5.64
C ASP A 61 3.47 0.62 -5.26
N PRO A 62 4.21 -0.41 -5.70
CA PRO A 62 3.82 -1.79 -5.45
C PRO A 62 3.94 -2.19 -3.96
N ASP A 63 4.67 -1.41 -3.15
CA ASP A 63 4.70 -1.60 -1.69
C ASP A 63 3.44 -1.01 -1.05
N ASP A 64 2.90 0.09 -1.58
CA ASP A 64 1.59 0.59 -1.15
C ASP A 64 0.48 -0.41 -1.50
N GLU A 65 0.44 -0.91 -2.74
CA GLU A 65 -0.52 -1.97 -3.14
C GLU A 65 -0.43 -3.18 -2.20
N ALA A 66 0.78 -3.72 -1.98
CA ALA A 66 0.98 -4.84 -1.06
C ALA A 66 0.59 -4.51 0.39
N ALA A 67 0.81 -3.27 0.84
CA ALA A 67 0.41 -2.81 2.17
C ALA A 67 -1.12 -2.65 2.28
N GLN A 68 -1.80 -2.20 1.23
CA GLN A 68 -3.28 -2.17 1.17
C GLN A 68 -3.82 -3.60 1.21
N GLU A 69 -3.31 -4.50 0.35
CA GLU A 69 -3.69 -5.91 0.33
C GLU A 69 -3.51 -6.57 1.70
N ALA A 70 -2.38 -6.31 2.37
CA ALA A 70 -2.14 -6.83 3.72
C ALA A 70 -3.14 -6.28 4.77
N LYS A 71 -3.53 -4.99 4.68
CA LYS A 71 -4.56 -4.40 5.55
C LYS A 71 -5.93 -5.00 5.27
N GLU A 72 -6.30 -5.20 4.00
CA GLU A 72 -7.56 -5.81 3.59
C GLU A 72 -7.64 -7.27 3.99
N GLN A 73 -6.56 -8.03 3.81
CA GLN A 73 -6.45 -9.41 4.28
C GLN A 73 -6.61 -9.48 5.80
N ARG A 74 -5.88 -8.64 6.56
CA ARG A 74 -6.03 -8.56 8.02
C ARG A 74 -7.45 -8.18 8.44
N ARG A 75 -8.11 -7.30 7.68
CA ARG A 75 -9.52 -6.95 7.90
C ARG A 75 -10.41 -8.18 7.66
N ARG A 76 -10.20 -8.90 6.56
CA ARG A 76 -10.97 -10.11 6.21
C ARG A 76 -10.80 -11.22 7.24
N GLU A 77 -9.61 -11.44 7.76
CA GLU A 77 -9.34 -12.40 8.84
C GLU A 77 -10.03 -12.05 10.17
N GLN A 78 -10.44 -10.79 10.34
CA GLN A 78 -11.21 -10.31 11.49
C GLN A 78 -12.72 -10.33 11.25
N LEU A 79 -13.19 -10.75 10.07
CA LEU A 79 -14.59 -10.91 9.77
C LEU A 79 -15.08 -12.30 10.20
N CYS A 80 -16.40 -12.39 10.38
CA CYS A 80 -17.09 -13.65 10.62
C CYS A 80 -16.85 -14.60 9.44
N VAL A 81 -16.36 -15.80 9.72
CA VAL A 81 -16.09 -16.81 8.69
C VAL A 81 -17.35 -17.20 7.90
N GLU A 82 -18.52 -17.12 8.53
CA GLU A 82 -19.79 -17.54 7.89
C GLU A 82 -20.38 -16.48 6.96
N CYS A 83 -20.31 -15.20 7.35
CA CYS A 83 -20.98 -14.15 6.59
C CYS A 83 -20.03 -13.21 5.86
N GLU A 84 -18.75 -13.15 6.24
CA GLU A 84 -17.73 -12.25 5.69
C GLU A 84 -18.13 -10.75 5.65
N GLU A 85 -19.23 -10.36 6.28
CA GLU A 85 -19.77 -9.00 6.26
C GLU A 85 -19.50 -8.25 7.57
N LYS A 86 -19.56 -8.97 8.70
CA LYS A 86 -19.49 -8.40 10.05
C LYS A 86 -18.18 -8.79 10.72
N ALA A 87 -17.67 -7.92 11.57
CA ALA A 87 -16.54 -8.25 12.43
C ALA A 87 -16.87 -9.48 13.29
N ALA A 88 -15.96 -10.44 13.34
CA ALA A 88 -16.06 -11.54 14.25
C ALA A 88 -15.77 -11.05 15.67
N THR A 89 -16.81 -11.04 16.49
CA THR A 89 -16.74 -10.62 17.89
C THR A 89 -16.50 -11.80 18.83
N ARG A 90 -16.58 -13.03 18.33
CA ARG A 90 -16.46 -14.27 19.10
C ARG A 90 -15.57 -15.27 18.39
N HIS A 91 -14.86 -16.06 19.17
CA HIS A 91 -14.09 -17.22 18.71
C HIS A 91 -14.73 -18.47 19.32
N CYS A 92 -15.01 -19.49 18.51
CA CYS A 92 -15.46 -20.77 19.02
C CYS A 92 -14.24 -21.65 19.30
N GLU A 93 -14.09 -22.16 20.53
CA GLU A 93 -12.95 -23.01 20.91
C GLU A 93 -13.03 -24.42 20.32
N GLU A 94 -14.23 -24.88 19.96
CA GLU A 94 -14.45 -26.19 19.35
C GLU A 94 -14.20 -26.18 17.84
N CYS A 95 -14.59 -25.10 17.15
CA CYS A 95 -14.35 -24.93 15.72
C CYS A 95 -12.98 -24.31 15.41
N GLY A 96 -12.45 -23.48 16.32
CA GLY A 96 -11.23 -22.69 16.11
C GLY A 96 -11.43 -21.45 15.22
N ASP A 97 -12.64 -21.25 14.71
CA ASP A 97 -12.99 -20.15 13.81
C ASP A 97 -13.60 -18.95 14.53
N ARG A 98 -13.60 -17.80 13.83
CA ARG A 98 -14.12 -16.53 14.34
C ARG A 98 -15.48 -16.23 13.72
N PHE A 99 -16.45 -15.91 14.55
CA PHE A 99 -17.84 -15.68 14.15
C PHE A 99 -18.35 -14.35 14.69
N CYS A 100 -19.33 -13.76 13.99
CA CYS A 100 -20.17 -12.73 14.60
C CYS A 100 -21.15 -13.37 15.57
N THR A 101 -21.68 -12.59 16.51
CA THR A 101 -22.61 -13.10 17.53
C THR A 101 -23.85 -13.78 16.94
N ALA A 102 -24.37 -13.29 15.81
CA ALA A 102 -25.54 -13.89 15.17
C ALA A 102 -25.24 -15.27 14.56
N CYS A 103 -24.14 -15.39 13.81
CA CYS A 103 -23.76 -16.66 13.19
C CYS A 103 -23.28 -17.69 14.21
N LEU A 104 -22.57 -17.25 15.27
CA LEU A 104 -22.17 -18.15 16.35
C LEU A 104 -23.38 -18.73 17.06
N ASN A 105 -24.37 -17.89 17.39
CA ASN A 105 -25.59 -18.37 18.00
C ASN A 105 -26.24 -19.34 17.05
N ALA A 106 -26.58 -18.94 15.81
CA ALA A 106 -27.22 -19.79 14.80
C ALA A 106 -26.55 -21.16 14.63
N ALA A 107 -25.22 -21.22 14.65
CA ALA A 107 -24.46 -22.47 14.55
C ALA A 107 -24.59 -23.38 15.80
N HIS A 108 -24.84 -22.80 16.98
CA HIS A 108 -24.92 -23.49 18.26
C HIS A 108 -26.33 -23.50 18.91
N GLU A 109 -27.38 -22.91 18.30
CA GLU A 109 -28.76 -22.96 18.84
C GLU A 109 -29.40 -24.36 18.72
N SER A 110 -28.70 -25.33 18.13
CA SER A 110 -29.13 -26.72 17.98
C SER A 110 -28.46 -27.70 18.96
N GLY A 111 -27.81 -27.20 20.01
CA GLY A 111 -27.20 -28.01 21.08
C GLY A 111 -28.19 -28.49 22.13
#